data_AF-A0A432WK20-F1
#
_entry.id   AF-A0A432WK20-F1
#
_cell.length_a   1.000
_cell.length_b   1.000
_cell.length_c   1.000
_cell.angle_alpha   90.00
_cell.angle_beta   90.00
_cell.angle_gamma   90.00
#
_symmetry.space_group_name_H-M   'P 1'
#
loop_
_entity.id
_entity.type
_entity.pdbx_description
1 polymer ?
#
loop_
_entity_poly.entity_id
_entity_poly.type
_entity_poly.pdbx_seq_one_letter_code
_entity_poly.pdbx_strand_id
1 'polypeptide(L)'
;MSPQRPYLLRAMYDWLVDNQCTPHLIVDATLEFVDVPQEHVQDGQIVLNVHPDAVTRFTMDLNHVSFEARFGGATRRIWVPMTAVTAIYARENGAGTIFEQEPGLDDYQGDPESASEPAAPAKGKPSLKVVK
;
A
#
# COMPACT_ATOMS: atom_id res chain seq x y z
N MET A 1 -12.40 -14.36 -5.83
CA MET A 1 -12.17 -13.96 -4.42
C MET A 1 -11.11 -12.88 -4.45
N SER A 2 -11.20 -11.83 -3.64
CA SER A 2 -10.17 -10.79 -3.62
C SER A 2 -8.93 -11.25 -2.85
N PRO A 3 -7.73 -10.71 -3.16
CA PRO A 3 -6.53 -10.92 -2.37
C PRO A 3 -6.69 -10.47 -0.92
N GLN A 4 -6.00 -11.13 0.00
CA GLN A 4 -6.01 -10.87 1.44
C GLN A 4 -4.98 -9.81 1.83
N ARG A 5 -3.87 -9.72 1.09
CA ARG A 5 -2.75 -8.80 1.35
C ARG A 5 -3.14 -7.37 1.77
N PRO A 6 -4.00 -6.62 1.05
CA PRO A 6 -4.32 -5.24 1.45
C PRO A 6 -5.02 -5.15 2.82
N TYR A 7 -5.78 -6.17 3.20
CA TYR A 7 -6.45 -6.25 4.49
C TYR A 7 -5.47 -6.59 5.61
N LEU A 8 -4.59 -7.58 5.37
CA LEU A 8 -3.56 -7.97 6.33
C LEU A 8 -2.54 -6.84 6.54
N LEU A 9 -2.15 -6.15 5.47
CA LEU A 9 -1.27 -4.99 5.55
C LEU A 9 -1.84 -3.90 6.44
N ARG A 10 -3.12 -3.55 6.26
CA ARG A 10 -3.79 -2.54 7.10
C ARG A 10 -3.84 -2.99 8.57
N ALA A 11 -4.26 -4.22 8.83
CA ALA A 11 -4.33 -4.73 10.20
C ALA A 11 -2.96 -4.72 10.90
N MET A 12 -1.89 -5.11 10.18
CA MET A 12 -0.54 -5.07 10.70
C MET A 12 -0.03 -3.65 10.91
N TYR A 13 -0.32 -2.74 9.98
CA TYR A 13 0.02 -1.33 10.11
C TYR A 13 -0.62 -0.70 11.35
N ASP A 14 -1.94 -0.86 11.51
CA ASP A 14 -2.69 -0.30 12.65
C ASP A 14 -2.16 -0.87 13.96
N TRP A 15 -1.94 -2.19 14.03
CA TRP A 15 -1.37 -2.84 15.20
C TRP A 15 0.03 -2.30 15.56
N LEU A 16 0.89 -2.07 14.57
CA LEU A 16 2.23 -1.49 14.80
C LEU A 16 2.16 -0.06 15.35
N VAL A 17 1.30 0.77 14.76
CA VAL A 17 1.12 2.17 15.19
C VAL A 17 0.51 2.25 16.59
N ASP A 18 -0.51 1.44 16.89
CA ASP A 18 -1.14 1.38 18.21
C ASP A 18 -0.16 0.94 19.31
N ASN A 19 0.83 0.13 18.94
CA ASN A 19 1.92 -0.30 19.83
C ASN A 19 3.15 0.62 19.77
N GLN A 20 2.99 1.86 19.27
CA GLN A 20 4.03 2.90 19.29
C GLN A 20 5.32 2.49 18.57
N CYS A 21 5.21 1.61 17.58
CA CYS A 21 6.33 1.16 16.74
C CYS A 21 6.41 1.99 15.45
N THR A 22 7.57 1.98 14.79
CA THR A 22 7.78 2.68 13.51
C THR A 22 7.60 1.70 12.33
N PRO A 23 6.44 1.66 11.66
CA PRO A 23 6.19 0.74 10.56
C PRO A 23 7.04 1.10 9.33
N HIS A 24 7.75 0.10 8.81
CA HIS A 24 8.50 0.14 7.58
C HIS A 24 7.97 -0.90 6.60
N LEU A 25 7.77 -0.49 5.34
CA LEU A 25 7.47 -1.40 4.24
C LEU A 25 8.75 -1.83 3.56
N ILE A 26 8.83 -3.10 3.18
CA ILE A 26 9.79 -3.58 2.18
C ILE A 26 9.03 -3.68 0.86
N VAL A 27 9.60 -3.07 -0.17
CA VAL A 27 8.98 -2.96 -1.49
C VAL A 27 9.94 -3.48 -2.55
N ASP A 28 9.42 -4.32 -3.44
CA ASP A 28 10.10 -4.69 -4.69
C ASP A 28 9.97 -3.53 -5.69
N ALA A 29 11.08 -2.85 -5.94
CA ALA A 29 11.15 -1.69 -6.84
C ALA A 29 11.30 -2.08 -8.31
N THR A 30 11.35 -3.38 -8.64
CA THR A 30 11.50 -3.87 -10.01
C THR A 30 10.16 -4.10 -10.72
N LEU A 31 9.05 -4.10 -9.97
CA LEU A 31 7.71 -4.32 -10.52
C LEU A 31 7.17 -3.07 -11.22
N GLU A 32 6.27 -3.31 -12.17
CA GLU A 32 5.59 -2.26 -12.93
C GLU A 32 4.80 -1.32 -12.00
N PHE A 33 4.72 -0.05 -12.40
CA PHE A 33 4.02 1.04 -11.69
C PHE A 33 4.58 1.43 -10.32
N VAL A 34 5.66 0.79 -9.83
CA VAL A 34 6.33 1.26 -8.62
C VAL A 34 7.05 2.58 -8.91
N ASP A 35 6.59 3.66 -8.29
CA ASP A 35 7.22 4.99 -8.38
C ASP A 35 7.84 5.36 -7.03
N VAL A 36 9.16 5.18 -6.97
CA VAL A 36 10.00 5.44 -5.80
C VAL A 36 11.32 6.09 -6.26
N PRO A 37 11.99 6.88 -5.40
CA PRO A 37 13.33 7.41 -5.67
C PRO A 37 14.35 6.29 -5.91
N GLN A 38 14.73 6.12 -7.18
CA GLN A 38 15.61 5.03 -7.62
C GLN A 38 17.00 5.12 -6.99
N GLU A 39 17.45 6.32 -6.61
CA GLU A 39 18.71 6.54 -5.89
C GLU A 39 18.77 5.87 -4.50
N HIS A 40 17.61 5.47 -3.95
CA HIS A 40 17.50 4.81 -2.65
C HIS A 40 17.20 3.30 -2.75
N VAL A 41 17.09 2.76 -3.98
CA VAL A 41 16.87 1.33 -4.24
C VAL A 41 18.19 0.57 -4.12
N GLN A 42 18.18 -0.56 -3.42
CA GLN A 42 19.32 -1.46 -3.24
C GLN A 42 18.87 -2.89 -3.54
N ASP A 43 19.60 -3.60 -4.41
CA ASP A 43 19.28 -4.98 -4.82
C ASP A 43 17.83 -5.18 -5.29
N GLY A 44 17.29 -4.17 -6.00
CA GLY A 44 15.91 -4.17 -6.48
C GLY A 44 14.85 -3.90 -5.41
N GLN A 45 15.25 -3.61 -4.17
CA GLN A 45 14.34 -3.34 -3.06
C GLN A 45 14.51 -1.95 -2.49
N ILE A 46 13.45 -1.43 -1.89
CA ILE A 46 13.48 -0.20 -1.09
C ILE A 46 12.73 -0.42 0.22
N VAL A 47 13.25 0.17 1.29
CA VAL A 47 12.60 0.20 2.59
C VAL A 47 12.01 1.59 2.81
N LEU A 48 10.72 1.65 3.10
CA LEU A 48 9.96 2.90 3.22
C LEU A 48 9.37 3.03 4.63
N ASN A 49 9.72 4.12 5.33
CA ASN A 49 9.07 4.47 6.59
C ASN A 49 7.66 5.02 6.30
N VAL A 50 6.63 4.38 6.86
CA VAL A 50 5.22 4.77 6.70
C VAL A 50 4.57 5.19 8.02
N HIS A 51 5.36 5.44 9.06
CA HIS A 51 4.86 6.00 10.31
C HIS A 51 4.14 7.33 10.06
N PRO A 52 3.00 7.62 10.73
CA PRO A 52 2.22 8.84 10.50
C PRO A 52 3.04 10.14 10.54
N ASP A 53 4.04 10.22 11.41
CA ASP A 53 4.92 11.41 11.54
C ASP A 53 5.94 11.56 10.41
N ALA A 54 6.22 10.50 9.64
CA ALA A 54 7.23 10.48 8.59
C ALA A 54 6.65 10.81 7.19
N VAL A 55 5.33 10.74 7.04
CA VAL A 55 4.65 10.82 5.75
C VAL A 55 3.48 11.80 5.79
N THR A 56 3.07 12.26 4.62
CA THR A 56 1.86 13.07 4.44
C THR A 56 1.04 12.53 3.29
N ARG A 57 -0.26 12.89 3.21
CA ARG A 57 -1.18 12.39 2.16
C ARG A 57 -1.15 10.87 2.02
N PHE A 58 -1.09 10.17 3.16
CA PHE A 58 -1.01 8.72 3.21
C PHE A 58 -2.34 8.09 2.80
N THR A 59 -2.29 7.24 1.79
CA THR A 59 -3.38 6.38 1.34
C THR A 59 -2.89 4.95 1.29
N MET A 60 -3.66 4.06 1.90
CA MET A 60 -3.53 2.62 1.75
C MET A 60 -4.91 2.13 1.32
N ASP A 61 -5.03 1.59 0.12
CA ASP A 61 -6.28 1.04 -0.39
C ASP A 61 -6.10 -0.42 -0.83
N LEU A 62 -7.01 -0.92 -1.66
CA LEU A 62 -6.97 -2.32 -2.10
C LEU A 62 -5.88 -2.58 -3.14
N ASN A 63 -5.49 -1.56 -3.91
CA ASN A 63 -4.65 -1.71 -5.09
C ASN A 63 -3.24 -1.15 -4.88
N HIS A 64 -3.09 -0.17 -3.99
CA HIS A 64 -1.82 0.51 -3.78
C HIS A 64 -1.66 1.16 -2.38
N VAL A 65 -0.42 1.53 -2.10
CA VAL A 65 -0.02 2.44 -1.03
C VAL A 65 0.58 3.69 -1.70
N SER A 66 0.10 4.88 -1.35
CA SER A 66 0.69 6.15 -1.81
C SER A 66 0.83 7.12 -0.65
N PHE A 67 1.89 7.92 -0.69
CA PHE A 67 2.13 8.98 0.28
C PHE A 67 3.16 9.97 -0.25
N GLU A 68 3.33 11.08 0.45
CA GLU A 68 4.42 12.03 0.22
C GLU A 68 5.41 11.99 1.37
N ALA A 69 6.71 11.91 1.06
CA ALA A 69 7.80 11.90 2.03
C ALA A 69 9.02 12.66 1.49
N ARG A 70 9.95 13.01 2.38
CA ARG A 70 11.18 13.72 2.00
C ARG A 70 12.33 12.76 1.74
N PHE A 71 12.93 12.87 0.58
CA PHE A 71 14.15 12.15 0.18
C PHE A 71 15.20 13.17 -0.21
N GLY A 72 16.40 13.11 0.41
CA GLY A 72 17.47 14.08 0.14
C GLY A 72 17.06 15.55 0.36
N GLY A 73 16.06 15.81 1.21
CA GLY A 73 15.54 17.16 1.45
C GLY A 73 14.45 17.62 0.48
N ALA A 74 14.12 16.87 -0.58
CA ALA A 74 13.02 17.18 -1.48
C ALA A 74 11.78 16.30 -1.18
N THR A 75 10.59 16.88 -1.22
CA THR A 75 9.33 16.12 -1.10
C THR A 75 9.09 15.37 -2.42
N ARG A 76 8.83 14.06 -2.33
CA ARG A 76 8.42 13.22 -3.45
C ARG A 76 7.15 12.48 -3.10
N ARG A 77 6.30 12.27 -4.11
CA ARG A 77 5.19 11.32 -4.03
C ARG A 77 5.74 9.92 -4.27
N ILE A 78 5.26 8.98 -3.48
CA ILE A 78 5.54 7.56 -3.56
C ILE A 78 4.28 6.84 -4.01
N TRP A 79 4.43 5.88 -4.91
CA TRP A 79 3.35 5.02 -5.39
C TRP A 79 3.82 3.57 -5.41
N VAL A 80 3.13 2.71 -4.69
CA VAL A 80 3.50 1.30 -4.53
C VAL A 80 2.26 0.44 -4.73
N PRO A 81 2.15 -0.28 -5.87
CA PRO A 81 1.12 -1.30 -6.04
C PRO A 81 1.16 -2.36 -4.94
N MET A 82 0.01 -2.92 -4.57
CA MET A 82 -0.09 -3.90 -3.49
C MET A 82 0.73 -5.17 -3.76
N THR A 83 0.90 -5.52 -5.05
CA THR A 83 1.78 -6.60 -5.51
C THR A 83 3.24 -6.40 -5.10
N ALA A 84 3.71 -5.16 -5.06
CA ALA A 84 5.10 -4.80 -4.76
C ALA A 84 5.41 -4.74 -3.26
N VAL A 85 4.41 -4.73 -2.39
CA VAL A 85 4.63 -4.79 -0.93
C VAL A 85 4.99 -6.22 -0.53
N THR A 86 6.25 -6.45 -0.17
CA THR A 86 6.76 -7.78 0.18
C THR A 86 6.71 -8.04 1.69
N ALA A 87 6.83 -6.99 2.52
CA ALA A 87 6.73 -7.11 3.98
C ALA A 87 6.36 -5.79 4.65
N ILE A 88 5.88 -5.89 5.89
CA ILE A 88 5.76 -4.76 6.83
C ILE A 88 6.36 -5.17 8.18
N TYR A 89 7.16 -4.28 8.79
CA TYR A 89 7.78 -4.54 10.07
C TYR A 89 8.02 -3.28 10.92
N ALA A 90 8.14 -3.45 12.23
CA ALA A 90 8.59 -2.45 13.18
C ALA A 90 10.11 -2.29 13.13
N ARG A 91 10.59 -1.06 12.93
CA ARG A 91 12.03 -0.75 12.93
C ARG A 91 12.74 -1.18 14.23
N GLU A 92 12.04 -1.12 15.35
CA GLU A 92 12.61 -1.27 16.69
C GLU A 92 12.96 -2.71 17.04
N ASN A 93 12.11 -3.66 16.65
CA ASN A 93 12.17 -5.04 17.13
C ASN A 93 11.90 -6.08 16.04
N GLY A 94 11.63 -5.66 14.80
CA GLY A 94 11.35 -6.56 13.68
C GLY A 94 9.98 -7.23 13.71
N ALA A 95 9.09 -6.86 14.65
CA ALA A 95 7.72 -7.38 14.69
C ALA A 95 6.98 -7.00 13.41
N GLY A 96 6.30 -7.95 12.77
CA GLY A 96 5.75 -7.71 11.45
C GLY A 96 5.35 -9.00 10.75
N THR A 97 5.17 -8.92 9.44
CA THR A 97 4.91 -10.08 8.59
C THR A 97 5.55 -9.92 7.22
N ILE A 98 5.83 -11.06 6.58
CA ILE A 98 6.24 -11.15 5.18
C ILE A 98 5.03 -11.68 4.41
N PHE A 99 4.71 -11.07 3.28
CA PHE A 99 3.61 -11.52 2.45
C PHE A 99 4.07 -12.55 1.44
N GLU A 100 3.37 -13.68 1.41
CA GLU A 100 3.53 -14.67 0.35
C GLU A 100 2.85 -14.19 -0.94
N GLN A 101 3.24 -14.77 -2.07
CA GLN A 101 2.60 -14.48 -3.35
C GLN A 101 1.18 -15.05 -3.35
N GLU A 102 0.19 -14.20 -3.64
CA GLU A 102 -1.22 -14.57 -3.64
C GLU A 102 -1.75 -14.72 -5.08
N PRO A 103 -2.47 -15.81 -5.41
CA PRO A 103 -3.12 -15.95 -6.71
C PRO A 103 -4.11 -14.81 -6.96
N GLY A 104 -4.01 -14.17 -8.12
CA GLY A 104 -4.92 -13.10 -8.54
C GLY A 104 -4.60 -11.74 -7.92
N LEU A 105 -3.48 -11.56 -7.20
CA LEU A 105 -3.04 -10.24 -6.76
C LEU A 105 -2.54 -9.38 -7.93
N ASP A 106 -1.96 -10.02 -8.95
CA ASP A 106 -1.50 -9.35 -10.17
C ASP A 106 -2.65 -8.72 -10.98
N ASP A 107 -3.89 -9.19 -10.79
CA ASP A 107 -5.08 -8.60 -11.40
C ASP A 107 -5.49 -7.26 -10.75
N TYR A 108 -4.90 -6.91 -9.60
CA TYR A 108 -5.18 -5.68 -8.84
C TYR A 108 -4.01 -4.68 -8.93
N GLN A 109 -3.28 -4.69 -10.05
CA GLN A 109 -2.24 -3.69 -10.31
C GLN A 109 -2.84 -2.28 -10.20
N GLY A 110 -2.42 -1.56 -9.16
CA GLY A 110 -2.78 -0.16 -8.95
C GLY A 110 -2.06 0.71 -9.97
N ASP A 111 -2.56 0.76 -11.20
CA ASP A 111 -2.09 1.67 -12.22
C ASP A 111 -2.38 3.12 -11.77
N PRO A 112 -1.36 3.99 -11.64
CA PRO A 112 -1.55 5.38 -11.23
C PRO A 112 -2.45 6.18 -12.18
N GLU A 113 -2.56 5.82 -13.47
CA GLU A 113 -3.48 6.51 -14.40
C GLU A 113 -4.95 6.16 -14.13
N SER A 114 -5.22 4.93 -13.71
CA SER A 114 -6.56 4.43 -13.39
C SER A 114 -7.14 5.02 -12.09
N ALA A 115 -6.27 5.48 -11.18
CA ALA A 115 -6.67 6.13 -9.93
C ALA A 115 -7.28 7.54 -10.09
N SER A 116 -7.26 8.09 -11.32
CA SER A 116 -7.85 9.40 -11.65
C SER A 116 -9.37 9.36 -11.84
N GLU A 117 -9.93 8.17 -12.09
CA GLU A 117 -11.36 8.02 -12.33
C GLU A 117 -12.07 7.64 -11.03
N PRO A 118 -13.04 8.43 -10.54
CA PRO A 118 -13.88 8.00 -9.43
C PRO A 118 -14.59 6.72 -9.88
N ALA A 119 -14.39 5.63 -9.15
CA ALA A 119 -15.06 4.36 -9.39
C ALA A 119 -16.57 4.61 -9.58
N ALA A 120 -17.05 4.52 -10.82
CA ALA A 120 -18.46 4.67 -11.11
C ALA A 120 -19.22 3.62 -10.29
N PRO A 121 -20.29 3.98 -9.57
CA PRO A 121 -21.03 3.00 -8.79
C PRO A 121 -21.55 1.92 -9.75
N ALA A 122 -21.29 0.66 -9.40
CA ALA A 122 -21.78 -0.48 -10.15
C ALA A 122 -23.27 -0.28 -10.45
N LYS A 123 -23.64 -0.27 -11.74
CA LYS A 123 -25.03 -0.14 -12.20
C LYS A 123 -25.83 -1.38 -11.79
N GLY A 124 -26.22 -1.47 -10.53
CA GLY A 124 -27.19 -2.41 -10.01
C GLY A 124 -28.33 -1.62 -9.39
N LYS A 125 -29.45 -1.47 -10.11
CA LYS A 125 -30.67 -0.85 -9.59
C LYS A 125 -31.16 -1.63 -8.35
N PRO A 126 -31.30 -1.02 -7.15
CA PRO A 126 -32.03 -1.67 -6.07
C PRO A 126 -33.53 -1.48 -6.32
N SER A 127 -34.28 -2.56 -6.53
CA SER A 127 -35.74 -2.52 -6.41
C SER A 127 -36.12 -2.84 -4.96
N LEU A 128 -36.45 -1.82 -4.18
CA LEU A 128 -37.08 -2.01 -2.88
C LEU A 128 -38.58 -2.24 -3.09
N LYS A 129 -39.07 -3.44 -2.78
CA LYS A 129 -40.52 -3.68 -2.62
C LYS A 129 -40.89 -3.36 -1.18
N VAL A 130 -41.72 -2.34 -1.00
CA VAL A 130 -42.39 -2.06 0.27
C VAL A 130 -43.42 -3.17 0.51
N VAL A 131 -43.27 -3.89 1.62
CA VAL A 131 -44.29 -4.83 2.12
C VAL A 131 -45.22 -4.03 3.03
N LYS A 132 -46.53 -4.12 2.78
CA LYS A 132 -47.59 -3.54 3.61
C LYS A 132 -48.36 -4.65 4.29
#